data_AF-A0A5N4C2G4-F1
#
_entry.id   AF-A0A5N4C2G4-F1
#
_cell.length_a   1.000
_cell.length_b   1.000
_cell.length_c   1.000
_cell.angle_alpha   90.00
_cell.angle_beta   90.00
_cell.angle_gamma   90.00
#
_symmetry.space_group_name_H-M   'P 1'
#
loop_
_entity.id
_entity.type
_entity.pdbx_description
1 polymer ?
#
loop_
_entity_poly.entity_id
_entity_poly.type
_entity_poly.pdbx_seq_one_letter_code
_entity_poly.pdbx_strand_id
1 'polypeptide(L)'
;MTRFRADILDMRIRGRQAVDLVELLSLFPTLAGLAGLRVPPRCPIPSFHVQLCREGRNLLKHFQFRAVEGDPPVHANPRELVAYSQYPRPADSPQWNSDKPSLKDIKIMGYSIRTIDYRYTVWVGFNPQEFLANFSDIHAGELYFVDSDPLQDHNVYNDSQGGALPWSLMP
;
A
#
# COMPACT_ATOMS: atom_id res chain seq x y z
N MET A 1 61.22 -4.16 2.26
CA MET A 1 60.10 -4.78 1.53
C MET A 1 58.83 -4.57 2.32
N THR A 2 58.10 -3.50 2.03
CA THR A 2 56.85 -3.17 2.75
C THR A 2 55.76 -3.05 1.69
N ARG A 3 54.98 -4.11 1.51
CA ARG A 3 53.79 -4.08 0.65
C ARG A 3 52.66 -3.46 1.45
N PHE A 4 52.38 -2.18 1.21
CA PHE A 4 51.07 -1.63 1.49
C PHE A 4 50.12 -2.12 0.40
N ARG A 5 49.26 -3.09 0.72
CA ARG A 5 48.05 -3.35 -0.06
C ARG A 5 47.01 -2.37 0.46
N ALA A 6 46.74 -1.34 -0.33
CA ALA A 6 45.55 -0.54 -0.14
C ALA A 6 44.37 -1.39 -0.61
N ASP A 7 43.69 -2.05 0.33
CA ASP A 7 42.35 -2.57 0.09
C ASP A 7 41.43 -1.35 -0.01
N ILE A 8 41.23 -0.89 -1.24
CA ILE A 8 40.20 0.07 -1.60
C ILE A 8 38.87 -0.63 -1.31
N LEU A 9 38.27 -0.32 -0.16
CA LEU A 9 36.85 -0.57 0.05
C LEU A 9 36.10 0.19 -1.04
N ASP A 10 35.51 -0.55 -1.98
CA ASP A 10 34.41 -0.09 -2.82
C ASP A 10 33.21 0.21 -1.90
N MET A 11 33.25 1.35 -1.21
CA MET A 11 32.08 1.95 -0.58
C MET A 11 31.16 2.39 -1.71
N ARG A 12 30.29 1.47 -2.17
CA ARG A 12 29.09 1.84 -2.90
C ARG A 12 28.32 2.84 -2.05
N ILE A 13 28.42 4.12 -2.39
CA ILE A 13 27.59 5.16 -1.80
C ILE A 13 26.15 4.84 -2.24
N ARG A 14 25.36 4.27 -1.33
CA ARG A 14 23.92 4.13 -1.55
C ARG A 14 23.32 5.53 -1.52
N GLY A 15 22.54 5.86 -2.56
CA GLY A 15 21.77 7.11 -2.58
C GLY A 15 20.75 7.18 -1.44
N ARG A 16 19.99 8.27 -1.35
CA ARG A 16 18.92 8.39 -0.34
C ARG A 16 17.90 7.25 -0.49
N GLN A 17 17.54 6.66 0.64
CA GLN A 17 16.54 5.61 0.75
C GLN A 17 15.41 6.09 1.67
N ALA A 18 14.18 5.68 1.36
CA ALA A 18 13.02 5.85 2.22
C ALA A 18 12.35 4.49 2.37
N VAL A 19 11.92 4.17 3.59
CA VAL A 19 11.23 2.91 3.92
C VAL A 19 9.72 3.12 4.10
N ASP A 20 9.26 4.37 3.98
CA ASP A 20 7.85 4.72 4.00
C ASP A 20 7.05 3.93 2.94
N LEU A 21 5.87 3.47 3.33
CA LEU A 21 4.95 2.83 2.41
C LEU A 21 4.28 3.89 1.54
N VAL A 22 4.41 3.74 0.23
CA VAL A 22 3.89 4.70 -0.74
C VAL A 22 3.12 4.00 -1.85
N GLU A 23 2.25 4.75 -2.50
CA GLU A 23 1.35 4.24 -3.54
C GLU A 23 1.56 5.00 -4.84
N LEU A 24 1.31 4.34 -5.98
CA LEU A 24 1.39 5.00 -7.29
C LEU A 24 0.36 6.13 -7.45
N LEU A 25 -0.74 6.13 -6.68
CA LEU A 25 -1.69 7.26 -6.61
C LEU A 25 -1.03 8.57 -6.14
N SER A 26 0.11 8.48 -5.43
CA SER A 26 0.89 9.63 -4.98
C SER A 26 1.78 10.23 -6.07
N LEU A 27 1.86 9.61 -7.26
CA LEU A 27 2.71 10.08 -8.36
C LEU A 27 2.28 11.47 -8.85
N PHE A 28 1.00 11.66 -9.18
CA PHE A 28 0.48 12.92 -9.69
C PHE A 28 0.80 14.12 -8.77
N PRO A 29 0.43 14.11 -7.48
CA PRO A 29 0.72 15.25 -6.61
C PRO A 29 2.21 15.44 -6.31
N THR A 30 3.00 14.36 -6.35
CA THR A 30 4.45 14.44 -6.15
C THR A 30 5.14 15.10 -7.34
N LEU A 31 4.81 14.72 -8.57
CA LEU A 31 5.35 15.36 -9.77
C LEU A 31 4.95 16.84 -9.86
N ALA A 32 3.70 17.18 -9.56
CA ALA A 32 3.25 18.57 -9.51
C ALA A 32 4.09 19.40 -8.51
N GLY A 33 4.32 18.86 -7.31
CA GLY A 33 5.15 19.52 -6.29
C GLY A 33 6.61 19.65 -6.71
N LEU A 34 7.23 18.59 -7.25
CA LEU A 34 8.63 18.59 -7.69
C LEU A 34 8.87 19.57 -8.86
N ALA A 35 7.87 19.75 -9.73
CA ALA A 35 7.91 20.71 -10.81
C ALA A 35 7.65 22.17 -10.36
N GLY A 36 7.43 22.42 -9.07
CA GLY A 36 7.11 23.76 -8.55
C GLY A 36 5.70 24.26 -8.93
N LEU A 37 4.82 23.37 -9.37
CA LEU A 37 3.43 23.69 -9.70
C LEU A 37 2.56 23.64 -8.44
N ARG A 38 1.35 24.22 -8.52
CA ARG A 38 0.34 24.07 -7.47
C ARG A 38 -0.11 22.61 -7.37
N VAL A 39 0.14 21.98 -6.23
CA VAL A 39 -0.32 20.61 -5.93
C VAL A 39 -1.85 20.58 -5.86
N PRO A 40 -2.54 19.66 -6.56
CA PRO A 40 -3.99 19.54 -6.48
C PRO A 40 -4.51 19.31 -5.04
N PRO A 41 -5.73 19.80 -4.71
CA PRO A 41 -6.34 19.58 -3.40
C PRO A 41 -6.69 18.10 -3.19
N ARG A 42 -6.85 17.66 -1.94
CA ARG A 42 -7.36 16.30 -1.64
C ARG A 42 -8.78 16.14 -2.18
N CYS A 43 -9.07 14.98 -2.76
CA CYS A 43 -10.41 14.65 -3.24
C CYS A 43 -11.40 14.48 -2.08
N PRO A 44 -12.68 14.89 -2.24
CA PRO A 44 -13.77 14.42 -1.38
C PRO A 44 -14.07 12.93 -1.67
N ILE A 45 -14.85 12.28 -0.82
CA ILE A 45 -15.28 10.89 -1.02
C ILE A 45 -16.80 10.87 -1.18
N PRO A 46 -17.36 10.46 -2.34
CA PRO A 46 -16.68 10.16 -3.61
C PRO A 46 -16.33 11.44 -4.41
N SER A 47 -15.47 11.31 -5.43
CA SER A 47 -14.97 12.44 -6.23
C SER A 47 -15.28 12.37 -7.73
N PHE A 48 -16.26 11.58 -8.18
CA PHE A 48 -16.63 11.46 -9.60
C PHE A 48 -16.98 12.80 -10.28
N HIS A 49 -17.46 13.78 -9.51
CA HIS A 49 -17.85 15.11 -9.98
C HIS A 49 -16.70 16.13 -9.99
N VAL A 50 -15.52 15.77 -9.47
CA VAL A 50 -14.38 16.68 -9.31
C VAL A 50 -13.36 16.44 -10.43
N GLN A 51 -13.07 17.48 -11.20
CA GLN A 51 -12.15 17.38 -12.35
C GLN A 51 -10.66 17.34 -11.95
N LEU A 52 -10.27 18.03 -10.88
CA LEU A 52 -8.88 18.17 -10.47
C LEU A 52 -8.72 18.06 -8.94
N CYS A 53 -8.32 16.88 -8.48
CA CYS A 53 -7.95 16.62 -7.09
C CYS A 53 -6.97 15.43 -7.03
N ARG A 54 -6.50 15.08 -5.83
CA ARG A 54 -5.65 13.91 -5.57
C ARG A 54 -6.23 13.03 -4.47
N GLU A 55 -6.17 11.71 -4.65
CA GLU A 55 -6.41 10.75 -3.57
C GLU A 55 -5.10 10.45 -2.83
N GLY A 56 -4.00 10.29 -3.58
CA GLY A 56 -2.65 10.09 -3.03
C GLY A 56 -2.09 11.30 -2.28
N ARG A 57 -1.07 11.05 -1.45
CA ARG A 57 -0.31 12.10 -0.75
C ARG A 57 0.81 12.66 -1.63
N ASN A 58 1.25 13.88 -1.34
CA ASN A 58 2.46 14.41 -1.95
C ASN A 58 3.67 13.92 -1.15
N LEU A 59 4.65 13.30 -1.83
CA LEU A 59 5.85 12.73 -1.24
C LEU A 59 7.04 13.71 -1.19
N LEU A 60 6.84 14.99 -1.54
CA LEU A 60 7.89 16.00 -1.59
C LEU A 60 8.68 16.12 -0.27
N LYS A 61 8.06 15.84 0.88
CA LYS A 61 8.73 15.78 2.20
C LYS A 61 9.95 14.84 2.21
N HIS A 62 9.91 13.75 1.46
CA HIS A 62 11.02 12.78 1.39
C HIS A 62 12.21 13.29 0.55
N PHE A 63 12.07 14.41 -0.17
CA PHE A 63 13.12 15.00 -0.99
C PHE A 63 13.78 16.22 -0.34
N GLN A 64 13.16 16.80 0.70
CA GLN A 64 13.68 17.98 1.38
C GLN A 64 14.92 17.65 2.23
N PHE A 65 15.93 18.51 2.16
CA PHE A 65 17.25 18.32 2.81
C PHE A 65 17.28 18.71 4.29
N ARG A 66 16.24 19.37 4.80
CA ARG A 66 16.17 19.84 6.18
C ARG A 66 15.06 19.09 6.89
N ALA A 67 15.42 18.08 7.67
CA ALA A 67 14.63 17.77 8.85
C ALA A 67 14.66 19.04 9.70
N VAL A 68 13.54 19.75 9.80
CA VAL A 68 13.41 20.79 10.80
C VAL A 68 13.34 20.04 12.13
N GLU A 69 14.45 20.04 12.89
CA GLU A 69 14.43 19.66 14.29
C GLU A 69 13.34 20.49 14.99
N GLY A 70 12.28 19.82 15.45
CA GLY A 70 11.20 20.48 16.19
C GLY A 70 9.80 20.37 15.58
N ASP A 71 9.61 19.69 14.44
CA ASP A 71 8.23 19.32 14.07
C ASP A 71 7.70 18.31 15.11
N PRO A 72 6.54 18.58 15.74
CA PRO A 72 5.93 17.64 16.68
C PRO A 72 5.71 16.31 15.96
N PRO A 73 5.70 15.16 16.67
CA PRO A 73 5.44 13.88 16.05
C PRO A 73 4.14 14.03 15.28
N VAL A 74 4.25 14.03 13.94
CA VAL A 74 3.08 14.06 13.07
C VAL A 74 2.25 12.91 13.59
N HIS A 75 1.06 13.19 14.12
CA HIS A 75 0.07 12.14 14.38
C HIS A 75 -0.07 11.42 13.06
N ALA A 76 0.67 10.31 12.92
CA ALA A 76 0.84 9.65 11.65
C ALA A 76 -0.55 9.14 11.32
N ASN A 77 -1.18 9.76 10.33
CA ASN A 77 -2.47 9.28 9.88
C ASN A 77 -2.27 7.79 9.56
N PRO A 78 -3.06 6.88 10.14
CA PRO A 78 -2.95 5.44 9.89
C PRO A 78 -2.77 5.09 8.40
N ARG A 79 -3.45 5.84 7.52
CA ARG A 79 -3.38 5.69 6.06
C ARG A 79 -2.01 6.03 5.46
N GLU A 80 -1.18 6.77 6.17
CA GLU A 80 0.21 7.06 5.78
C GLU A 80 1.19 5.92 6.08
N LEU A 81 0.74 4.94 6.87
CA LEU A 81 1.48 3.72 7.22
C LEU A 81 1.07 2.51 6.37
N VAL A 82 0.17 2.73 5.40
CA VAL A 82 -0.41 1.68 4.56
C VAL A 82 -0.15 1.96 3.08
N ALA A 83 0.14 0.91 2.32
CA ALA A 83 -0.03 0.89 0.87
C ALA A 83 -1.18 -0.06 0.51
N TYR A 84 -2.18 0.45 -0.22
CA TYR A 84 -3.35 -0.33 -0.62
C TYR A 84 -3.12 -1.02 -1.97
N SER A 85 -3.75 -2.17 -2.14
CA SER A 85 -3.81 -2.90 -3.41
C SER A 85 -5.12 -3.66 -3.49
N GLN A 86 -5.61 -3.90 -4.70
CA GLN A 86 -6.81 -4.71 -4.89
C GLN A 86 -6.77 -5.48 -6.21
N TYR A 87 -7.47 -6.61 -6.26
CA TYR A 87 -7.60 -7.41 -7.47
C TYR A 87 -8.94 -8.15 -7.55
N PRO A 88 -9.65 -8.13 -8.70
CA PRO A 88 -10.92 -8.81 -8.86
C PRO A 88 -10.76 -10.30 -9.20
N ARG A 89 -11.76 -11.11 -8.83
CA ARG A 89 -11.92 -12.50 -9.28
C ARG A 89 -13.37 -12.78 -9.73
N PRO A 90 -13.57 -13.66 -10.73
CA PRO A 90 -14.90 -14.03 -11.20
C PRO A 90 -15.55 -15.18 -10.41
N ALA A 91 -14.75 -15.94 -9.67
CA ALA A 91 -15.14 -17.10 -8.86
C ALA A 91 -14.03 -17.43 -7.84
N ASP A 92 -14.35 -18.24 -6.84
CA ASP A 92 -13.40 -18.72 -5.82
C ASP A 92 -12.31 -19.62 -6.42
N SER A 93 -12.71 -20.56 -7.27
CA SER A 93 -11.78 -21.47 -7.94
C SER A 93 -11.16 -20.81 -9.18
N PRO A 94 -9.85 -20.99 -9.43
CA PRO A 94 -9.22 -20.51 -10.66
C PRO A 94 -9.90 -21.04 -11.91
N GLN A 95 -10.12 -20.16 -12.88
CA GLN A 95 -10.73 -20.44 -14.18
C GLN A 95 -10.10 -19.56 -15.26
N TRP A 96 -10.50 -19.78 -16.52
CA TRP A 96 -9.86 -19.19 -17.70
C TRP A 96 -9.81 -17.64 -17.71
N ASN A 97 -10.73 -16.95 -17.04
CA ASN A 97 -10.76 -15.49 -16.94
C ASN A 97 -10.39 -14.98 -15.54
N SER A 98 -9.83 -15.81 -14.64
CA SER A 98 -9.44 -15.39 -13.30
C SER A 98 -8.36 -14.32 -13.30
N ASP A 99 -7.44 -14.36 -14.27
CA ASP A 99 -6.38 -13.36 -14.39
C ASP A 99 -6.92 -12.01 -14.84
N LYS A 100 -7.95 -11.97 -15.70
CA LYS A 100 -8.48 -10.70 -16.23
C LYS A 100 -10.00 -10.78 -16.38
N PRO A 101 -10.76 -10.81 -15.28
CA PRO A 101 -12.22 -10.85 -15.36
C PRO A 101 -12.73 -9.54 -15.97
N SER A 102 -13.72 -9.64 -16.86
CA SER A 102 -14.44 -8.45 -17.33
C SER A 102 -15.31 -7.90 -16.21
N LEU A 103 -15.60 -6.60 -16.19
CA LEU A 103 -16.37 -5.94 -15.11
C LEU A 103 -17.66 -6.71 -14.74
N LYS A 104 -18.44 -7.11 -15.74
CA LYS A 104 -19.70 -7.87 -15.56
C LYS A 104 -19.52 -9.27 -14.93
N ASP A 105 -18.32 -9.83 -15.02
CA ASP A 105 -18.00 -11.18 -14.54
C ASP A 105 -17.37 -11.14 -13.13
N ILE A 106 -17.03 -9.95 -12.60
CA ILE A 106 -16.45 -9.81 -11.27
C ILE A 106 -17.52 -10.15 -10.23
N LYS A 107 -17.18 -11.06 -9.31
CA LYS A 107 -18.03 -11.42 -8.16
C LYS A 107 -17.33 -11.24 -6.83
N ILE A 108 -16.01 -11.19 -6.83
CA ILE A 108 -15.16 -11.11 -5.65
C ILE A 108 -14.13 -10.02 -5.89
N MET A 109 -13.83 -9.22 -4.86
CA MET A 109 -12.74 -8.26 -4.86
C MET A 109 -11.81 -8.56 -3.67
N GLY A 110 -10.54 -8.81 -3.96
CA GLY A 110 -9.50 -8.90 -2.93
C GLY A 110 -9.02 -7.50 -2.59
N TYR A 111 -9.22 -7.05 -1.34
CA TYR A 111 -8.65 -5.81 -0.83
C TYR A 111 -7.47 -6.13 0.09
N SER A 112 -6.31 -5.53 -0.16
CA SER A 112 -5.07 -5.80 0.56
C SER A 112 -4.51 -4.51 1.18
N ILE A 113 -4.18 -4.60 2.47
CA ILE A 113 -3.46 -3.62 3.26
C ILE A 113 -2.03 -4.15 3.44
N ARG A 114 -1.03 -3.37 3.04
CA ARG A 114 0.37 -3.61 3.38
C ARG A 114 0.83 -2.53 4.35
N THR A 115 1.26 -2.91 5.55
CA THR A 115 1.99 -2.08 6.53
C THR A 115 3.46 -2.49 6.54
N ILE A 116 4.35 -1.81 7.26
CA ILE A 116 5.75 -2.26 7.37
C ILE A 116 5.86 -3.68 7.96
N ASP A 117 4.91 -4.05 8.83
CA ASP A 117 4.93 -5.27 9.63
C ASP A 117 4.19 -6.44 8.98
N TYR A 118 3.16 -6.21 8.17
CA TYR A 118 2.34 -7.29 7.63
C TYR A 118 1.63 -6.94 6.31
N ARG A 119 1.17 -7.99 5.62
CA ARG A 119 0.16 -7.91 4.55
C ARG A 119 -1.12 -8.60 5.04
N TYR A 120 -2.23 -7.89 4.96
CA TYR A 120 -3.56 -8.40 5.29
C TYR A 120 -4.48 -8.24 4.08
N THR A 121 -5.08 -9.33 3.61
CA THR A 121 -5.99 -9.34 2.47
C THR A 121 -7.30 -10.00 2.86
N VAL A 122 -8.42 -9.43 2.42
CA VAL A 122 -9.73 -10.09 2.46
C VAL A 122 -10.35 -10.13 1.07
N TRP A 123 -10.82 -11.30 0.68
CA TRP A 123 -11.53 -11.55 -0.57
C TRP A 123 -13.02 -11.52 -0.26
N VAL A 124 -13.71 -10.47 -0.71
CA VAL A 124 -15.10 -10.21 -0.33
C VAL A 124 -16.03 -10.19 -1.54
N GLY A 125 -17.30 -10.51 -1.32
CA GLY A 125 -18.33 -10.39 -2.33
C GLY A 125 -18.38 -8.96 -2.91
N PHE A 126 -18.49 -8.85 -4.23
CA PHE A 126 -18.50 -7.57 -4.95
C PHE A 126 -19.63 -7.55 -5.98
N ASN A 127 -20.44 -6.49 -5.92
CA ASN A 127 -21.50 -6.22 -6.88
C ASN A 127 -20.97 -5.24 -7.95
N PRO A 128 -20.73 -5.69 -9.21
CA PRO A 128 -20.19 -4.83 -10.26
C PRO A 128 -21.21 -3.88 -10.89
N GLN A 129 -22.51 -4.06 -10.64
CA GLN A 129 -23.55 -3.13 -11.09
C GLN A 129 -23.59 -1.88 -10.22
N GLU A 130 -23.45 -2.05 -8.90
CA GLU A 130 -23.50 -0.97 -7.91
C GLU A 130 -22.12 -0.49 -7.45
N PHE A 131 -21.04 -1.19 -7.85
CA PHE A 131 -19.67 -0.97 -7.38
C PHE A 131 -19.53 -1.07 -5.85
N LEU A 132 -20.26 -2.01 -5.24
CA LEU A 132 -20.31 -2.21 -3.79
C LEU A 132 -19.60 -3.49 -3.36
N ALA A 133 -18.67 -3.37 -2.42
CA ALA A 133 -18.04 -4.48 -1.74
C ALA A 133 -18.80 -4.83 -0.45
N ASN A 134 -19.08 -6.11 -0.22
CA ASN A 134 -19.76 -6.60 0.98
C ASN A 134 -18.74 -7.19 1.96
N PHE A 135 -18.25 -6.38 2.89
CA PHE A 135 -17.27 -6.81 3.89
C PHE A 135 -17.81 -7.79 4.95
N SER A 136 -19.11 -8.10 4.93
CA SER A 136 -19.70 -9.19 5.72
C SER A 136 -19.71 -10.53 4.97
N ASP A 137 -19.45 -10.53 3.67
CA ASP A 137 -19.41 -11.70 2.79
C ASP A 137 -17.94 -12.00 2.44
N ILE A 138 -17.21 -12.53 3.41
CA ILE A 138 -15.78 -12.86 3.29
C ILE A 138 -15.66 -14.29 2.76
N HIS A 139 -15.10 -14.43 1.56
CA HIS A 139 -14.83 -15.72 0.93
C HIS A 139 -13.56 -16.37 1.47
N ALA A 140 -12.52 -15.55 1.68
CA ALA A 140 -11.23 -15.98 2.22
C ALA A 140 -10.46 -14.76 2.77
N GLY A 141 -9.46 -15.03 3.60
CA GLY A 141 -8.54 -14.02 4.10
C GLY A 141 -7.09 -14.51 4.12
N GLU A 142 -6.19 -13.54 4.12
CA GLU A 142 -4.74 -13.75 4.13
C GLU A 142 -4.07 -12.80 5.13
N LEU A 143 -3.15 -13.33 5.92
CA LEU A 143 -2.32 -12.54 6.83
C LEU A 143 -0.90 -13.11 6.83
N TYR A 144 0.06 -12.27 6.48
CA TYR A 144 1.49 -12.59 6.45
C TYR A 144 2.29 -11.52 7.18
N PHE A 145 3.15 -11.92 8.12
CA PHE A 145 4.02 -11.02 8.86
C PHE A 145 5.39 -10.90 8.19
N VAL A 146 5.86 -9.68 7.97
CA VAL A 146 7.09 -9.38 7.24
C VAL A 146 8.33 -9.92 7.96
N ASP A 147 8.37 -9.81 9.28
CA ASP A 147 9.53 -10.21 10.08
C ASP A 147 9.72 -11.73 10.11
N SER A 148 8.64 -12.50 10.30
CA SER A 148 8.71 -13.96 10.43
C SER A 148 8.47 -14.72 9.13
N ASP A 149 7.76 -14.13 8.17
CA ASP A 149 7.38 -14.74 6.89
C ASP A 149 7.56 -13.72 5.73
N PRO A 150 8.79 -13.27 5.45
CA PRO A 150 9.05 -12.28 4.40
C PRO A 150 8.69 -12.78 2.99
N LEU A 151 8.68 -14.10 2.78
CA LEU A 151 8.31 -14.74 1.52
C LEU A 151 6.80 -14.93 1.35
N GLN A 152 6.02 -14.76 2.43
CA GLN A 152 4.56 -14.89 2.43
C GLN A 152 4.10 -16.32 2.10
N ASP A 153 4.80 -17.32 2.65
CA ASP A 153 4.54 -18.74 2.40
C ASP A 153 3.60 -19.36 3.45
N HIS A 154 3.34 -18.66 4.56
CA HIS A 154 2.59 -19.16 5.72
C HIS A 154 1.43 -18.22 6.08
N ASN A 155 0.25 -18.47 5.50
CA ASN A 155 -0.95 -17.70 5.82
C ASN A 155 -1.46 -18.04 7.24
N VAL A 156 -1.51 -17.04 8.13
CA VAL A 156 -1.99 -17.18 9.52
C VAL A 156 -3.33 -16.48 9.76
N TYR A 157 -4.10 -16.16 8.71
CA TYR A 157 -5.38 -15.46 8.83
C TYR A 157 -6.36 -16.18 9.75
N ASN A 158 -6.50 -17.51 9.61
CA ASN A 158 -7.41 -18.31 10.43
C ASN A 158 -6.95 -18.48 11.88
N ASP A 159 -5.65 -18.32 12.15
CA ASP A 159 -5.08 -18.41 13.50
C ASP A 159 -5.27 -17.08 14.25
N SER A 160 -5.50 -15.99 13.52
CA SER A 160 -5.86 -14.69 14.08
C SER A 160 -7.32 -14.70 14.55
N GLN A 161 -7.55 -14.31 15.81
CA GLN A 161 -8.84 -14.36 16.53
C GLN A 161 -10.03 -13.86 15.66
N GLY A 162 -10.74 -14.79 15.01
CA GLY A 162 -11.99 -14.51 14.30
C GLY A 162 -11.86 -13.73 12.99
N GLY A 163 -10.70 -13.73 12.33
CA GLY A 163 -10.54 -13.10 11.00
C GLY A 163 -10.61 -11.57 11.02
N ALA A 164 -10.42 -10.94 12.18
CA ALA A 164 -10.30 -9.50 12.34
C ALA A 164 -8.85 -9.13 12.69
N LEU A 165 -8.35 -8.03 12.11
CA LEU A 165 -7.09 -7.43 12.56
C LEU A 165 -7.24 -7.06 14.05
N PRO A 166 -6.38 -7.57 14.95
CA PRO A 166 -6.28 -7.10 16.32
C PRO A 166 -6.19 -5.57 16.33
N TRP A 167 -6.84 -4.93 17.30
CA TRP A 167 -6.79 -3.47 17.46
C TRP A 167 -5.36 -2.93 17.60
N SER A 168 -4.44 -3.77 18.09
CA SER A 168 -3.00 -3.48 18.18
C SER A 168 -2.25 -3.49 16.85
N LEU A 169 -2.84 -4.08 15.81
CA LEU A 169 -2.28 -4.15 14.46
C LEU A 169 -2.96 -3.14 13.51
N MET A 170 -4.08 -2.53 13.90
CA MET A 170 -4.67 -1.45 13.13
C MET A 170 -3.76 -0.20 13.23
N PRO A 171 -3.34 0.40 12.09
CA PRO A 171 -2.47 1.56 12.09
C PRO A 171 -3.13 2.81 12.68
#